data_AF-A0A847FSZ9-F1
#
_entry.id   AF-A0A847FSZ9-F1
#
_cell.length_a   1.000
_cell.length_b   1.000
_cell.length_c   1.000
_cell.angle_alpha   90.00
_cell.angle_beta   90.00
_cell.angle_gamma   90.00
#
_symmetry.space_group_name_H-M   'P 1'
#
loop_
_entity.id
_entity.type
_entity.pdbx_description
1 polymer ?
#
loop_
_entity_poly.entity_id
_entity_poly.type
_entity_poly.pdbx_seq_one_letter_code
_entity_poly.pdbx_strand_id
1 'polypeptide(L)'
;MRSKSLRLWSWLIVVTLLFGIAGCGATPAPEATQAPEAPEGEATQEPAAEAPTAAAPAEGEGATEVFKLGVLAPLSGASARTGDEFRAAATMAFDAIDWQIGKYKIEPVWI
;
A
#
# COMPACT_ATOMS: atom_id res chain seq x y z
N MET A 1 -48.63 5.37 -10.50
CA MET A 1 -47.84 6.61 -10.66
C MET A 1 -46.48 6.59 -9.93
N ARG A 2 -46.33 5.85 -8.81
CA ARG A 2 -45.07 5.76 -8.02
C ARG A 2 -43.83 5.18 -8.75
N SER A 3 -43.98 4.24 -9.67
CA SER A 3 -42.81 3.63 -10.35
C SER A 3 -42.17 4.54 -11.41
N LYS A 4 -42.96 5.41 -12.06
CA LYS A 4 -42.44 6.39 -13.02
C LYS A 4 -41.71 7.53 -12.32
N SER A 5 -42.21 8.01 -11.17
CA SER A 5 -41.50 9.04 -10.39
C SER A 5 -40.22 8.51 -9.75
N LEU A 6 -40.20 7.24 -9.31
CA LEU A 6 -38.99 6.61 -8.75
C LEU A 6 -37.92 6.38 -9.83
N ARG A 7 -38.32 5.95 -11.04
CA ARG A 7 -37.41 5.84 -12.20
C ARG A 7 -36.86 7.20 -12.63
N LEU A 8 -37.68 8.26 -12.59
CA LEU A 8 -37.27 9.62 -12.92
C LEU A 8 -36.27 10.18 -11.88
N TRP A 9 -36.46 9.87 -10.60
CA TRP A 9 -35.53 10.22 -9.53
C TRP A 9 -34.20 9.47 -9.63
N SER A 10 -34.22 8.16 -9.93
CA SER A 10 -33.00 7.41 -10.19
C SER A 10 -32.23 7.95 -11.40
N TRP A 11 -32.94 8.38 -12.45
CA TRP A 11 -32.32 8.99 -13.62
C TRP A 11 -31.69 10.35 -13.31
N LEU A 12 -32.37 11.19 -12.52
CA LEU A 12 -31.82 12.47 -12.04
C LEU A 12 -30.53 12.29 -11.25
N ILE A 13 -30.47 11.32 -10.33
CA ILE A 13 -29.26 11.02 -9.55
C ILE A 13 -28.09 10.60 -10.46
N VAL A 14 -28.35 9.74 -11.45
CA VAL A 14 -27.33 9.29 -12.41
C VAL A 14 -26.81 10.45 -13.28
N VAL A 15 -27.69 11.33 -13.76
CA VAL A 15 -27.30 12.51 -14.56
C VAL A 15 -26.48 13.50 -13.72
N THR A 16 -26.85 13.69 -12.45
CA THR A 16 -26.11 14.59 -11.54
C THR A 16 -24.71 14.05 -11.23
N LEU A 17 -24.59 12.72 -11.07
CA LEU A 17 -23.29 12.06 -10.86
C LEU A 17 -22.38 12.19 -12.09
N LEU A 18 -22.96 12.09 -13.30
CA LEU A 18 -22.22 12.25 -14.56
C LEU A 18 -21.74 13.69 -14.79
N PHE A 19 -22.49 14.69 -14.35
CA PHE A 19 -22.10 16.11 -14.47
C PHE A 19 -21.08 16.57 -13.41
N GLY A 20 -20.96 15.87 -12.28
CA GLY A 20 -20.06 16.25 -11.19
C GLY A 20 -18.56 15.97 -11.43
N ILE A 21 -18.19 15.17 -12.44
CA ILE A 21 -16.81 14.72 -12.67
C ILE A 21 -16.02 15.70 -13.57
N ALA A 22 -16.68 16.65 -14.23
CA ALA A 22 -16.04 17.65 -15.10
C ALA A 22 -15.82 19.02 -14.42
N GLY A 23 -15.94 19.10 -13.08
CA GLY A 23 -16.02 20.34 -12.32
C GLY A 23 -14.74 20.82 -11.62
N CYS A 24 -13.57 20.24 -11.91
CA CYS A 24 -12.30 20.76 -11.38
C CYS A 24 -11.27 20.85 -12.52
N GLY A 25 -11.21 22.01 -13.19
CA GLY A 25 -10.25 22.21 -14.27
C GLY A 25 -10.54 23.43 -15.15
N ALA A 26 -10.55 24.63 -14.58
CA ALA A 26 -10.46 25.87 -15.34
C ALA A 26 -9.87 27.00 -14.48
N THR A 27 -8.55 26.97 -14.31
CA THR A 27 -7.76 28.15 -13.93
C THR A 27 -7.02 28.64 -15.17
N PRO A 28 -7.17 29.91 -15.57
CA PRO A 28 -6.45 30.48 -16.72
C PRO A 28 -4.96 30.71 -16.41
N ALA A 29 -4.13 30.40 -17.41
CA ALA A 29 -2.68 30.54 -17.39
C ALA A 29 -2.21 32.01 -17.51
N PRO A 30 -1.11 32.42 -16.86
CA PRO A 30 -0.33 33.55 -17.30
C PRO A 30 0.67 33.16 -18.42
N GLU A 31 0.76 34.06 -19.38
CA GLU A 31 1.62 34.05 -20.57
C GLU A 31 3.12 33.88 -20.32
N ALA A 32 3.77 33.41 -21.38
CA ALA A 32 5.17 33.01 -21.50
C ALA A 32 6.20 34.11 -21.16
N THR A 33 7.27 33.69 -20.48
CA THR A 33 8.61 34.28 -20.62
C THR A 33 9.58 33.16 -20.99
N GLN A 34 10.33 33.36 -22.07
CA GLN A 34 11.16 32.36 -22.75
C GLN A 34 12.42 31.99 -21.94
N ALA A 35 12.70 30.68 -21.90
CA ALA A 35 13.97 29.94 -22.15
C ALA A 35 15.32 30.66 -21.89
N PRO A 36 16.37 29.96 -21.36
CA PRO A 36 16.81 28.70 -21.97
C PRO A 36 17.46 27.64 -21.03
N GLU A 37 17.84 26.54 -21.69
CA GLU A 37 18.78 25.46 -21.32
C GLU A 37 18.23 24.23 -20.58
N ALA A 38 18.12 23.16 -21.37
CA ALA A 38 18.18 21.79 -20.90
C ALA A 38 19.53 21.52 -20.22
N PRO A 39 19.51 20.66 -19.18
CA PRO A 39 20.03 19.33 -19.46
C PRO A 39 18.94 18.28 -19.19
N GLU A 40 18.83 17.37 -20.14
CA GLU A 40 18.29 16.05 -19.92
C GLU A 40 19.01 15.44 -18.71
N GLY A 41 18.24 15.16 -17.66
CA GLY A 41 18.75 14.61 -16.42
C GLY A 41 17.63 13.90 -15.70
N GLU A 42 17.63 12.57 -15.87
CA GLU A 42 17.02 11.61 -14.96
C GLU A 42 15.49 11.46 -15.06
N ALA A 43 15.10 10.68 -16.07
CA ALA A 43 14.02 9.72 -15.89
C ALA A 43 14.28 8.92 -14.60
N THR A 44 13.59 9.30 -13.53
CA THR A 44 13.52 8.50 -12.32
C THR A 44 12.81 7.20 -12.70
N GLN A 45 13.60 6.14 -12.83
CA GLN A 45 13.09 4.79 -12.90
C GLN A 45 12.33 4.54 -11.60
N GLU A 46 11.02 4.42 -11.73
CA GLU A 46 10.15 3.74 -10.79
C GLU A 46 10.78 2.36 -10.53
N PRO A 47 11.24 2.04 -9.30
CA PRO A 47 11.67 0.69 -9.00
C PRO A 47 10.43 -0.19 -9.16
N ALA A 48 10.44 -1.00 -10.22
CA ALA A 48 9.52 -2.10 -10.36
C ALA A 48 9.56 -2.88 -9.05
N ALA A 49 8.45 -2.86 -8.33
CA ALA A 49 8.24 -3.74 -7.21
C ALA A 49 8.34 -5.18 -7.74
N GLU A 50 9.52 -5.77 -7.62
CA GLU A 50 9.67 -7.21 -7.67
C GLU A 50 8.77 -7.77 -6.58
N ALA A 51 7.64 -8.35 -7.00
CA ALA A 51 6.86 -9.19 -6.12
C ALA A 51 7.83 -10.25 -5.55
N PRO A 52 7.92 -10.41 -4.21
CA PRO A 52 8.80 -11.41 -3.65
C PRO A 52 8.32 -12.75 -4.20
N THR A 53 9.21 -13.45 -4.90
CA THR A 53 8.98 -14.85 -5.26
C THR A 53 8.79 -15.57 -3.94
N ALA A 54 7.57 -16.04 -3.70
CA ALA A 54 7.26 -16.86 -2.54
C ALA A 54 8.08 -18.15 -2.66
N ALA A 55 9.19 -18.22 -1.91
CA ALA A 55 9.87 -19.48 -1.69
C ALA A 55 8.87 -20.41 -0.99
N ALA A 56 8.60 -21.56 -1.60
CA ALA A 56 7.80 -22.60 -0.97
C ALA A 56 8.42 -22.93 0.41
N PRO A 57 7.60 -23.17 1.46
CA PRO A 57 8.13 -23.53 2.76
C PRO A 57 9.08 -24.72 2.60
N ALA A 58 10.33 -24.55 3.03
CA ALA A 58 11.26 -25.66 3.08
C ALA A 58 10.68 -26.67 4.08
N GLU A 59 10.36 -27.88 3.62
CA GLU A 59 10.07 -29.03 4.48
C GLU A 59 11.36 -29.38 5.24
N GLY A 60 11.61 -28.63 6.30
CA GLY A 60 12.81 -28.70 7.12
C GLY A 60 12.52 -29.42 8.42
N GLU A 61 13.50 -30.24 8.85
CA GLU A 61 13.60 -30.82 10.18
C GLU A 61 13.07 -29.85 11.25
N GLY A 62 12.18 -30.31 12.12
CA GLY A 62 11.49 -29.46 13.09
C GLY A 62 12.43 -28.54 13.87
N ALA A 63 11.98 -27.34 14.23
CA ALA A 63 12.81 -26.34 14.88
C ALA A 63 13.54 -26.87 16.14
N THR A 64 14.86 -26.73 16.18
CA THR A 64 15.73 -27.16 17.29
C THR A 64 16.42 -25.99 18.00
N GLU A 65 16.46 -24.81 17.40
CA GLU A 65 17.10 -23.60 17.94
C GLU A 65 16.14 -22.38 17.87
N VAL A 66 16.35 -21.37 18.73
CA VAL A 66 15.56 -20.13 18.72
C VAL A 66 16.35 -19.00 18.06
N PHE A 67 15.76 -18.34 17.08
CA PHE A 67 16.30 -17.15 16.44
C PHE A 67 15.51 -15.90 16.87
N LYS A 68 16.17 -15.04 17.66
CA LYS A 68 15.59 -13.77 18.11
C LYS A 68 15.74 -12.71 17.03
N LEU A 69 14.62 -12.29 16.46
CA LEU A 69 14.58 -11.34 15.36
C LEU A 69 14.06 -9.98 15.84
N GLY A 70 14.91 -8.96 15.79
CA GLY A 70 14.49 -7.58 16.07
C GLY A 70 13.58 -7.04 14.96
N VAL A 71 12.41 -6.56 15.32
CA VAL A 71 11.48 -5.88 14.41
C VAL A 71 11.25 -4.45 14.91
N LEU A 72 11.86 -3.50 14.21
CA LEU A 72 11.76 -2.08 14.52
C LEU A 72 10.43 -1.52 14.00
N ALA A 73 9.62 -0.94 14.89
CA ALA A 73 8.36 -0.31 14.52
C ALA A 73 8.05 0.87 15.45
N PRO A 74 7.32 1.89 14.98
CA PRO A 74 6.85 2.96 15.87
C PRO A 74 5.70 2.42 16.74
N LEU A 75 6.01 1.77 17.85
CA LEU A 75 5.04 1.11 18.73
C LEU A 75 4.33 2.08 19.70
N SER A 76 4.65 3.37 19.64
CA SER A 76 4.07 4.41 20.49
C SER A 76 4.10 5.78 19.80
N GLY A 77 3.48 6.79 20.45
CA GLY A 77 3.43 8.15 19.94
C GLY A 77 2.45 8.34 18.78
N ALA A 78 2.63 9.42 18.01
CA ALA A 78 1.70 9.81 16.94
C ALA A 78 1.57 8.76 15.82
N SER A 79 2.60 7.93 15.64
CA SER A 79 2.65 6.90 14.59
C SER A 79 2.43 5.48 15.12
N ALA A 80 1.92 5.31 16.35
CA ALA A 80 1.66 4.01 16.96
C ALA A 80 0.81 3.09 16.06
N ARG A 81 -0.16 3.68 15.34
CA ARG A 81 -1.04 2.95 14.43
C ARG A 81 -0.26 2.29 13.29
N THR A 82 0.74 2.96 12.73
CA THR A 82 1.63 2.38 11.72
C THR A 82 2.47 1.25 12.33
N GLY A 83 2.86 1.34 13.60
CA GLY A 83 3.52 0.24 14.30
C GLY A 83 2.64 -1.01 14.44
N ASP A 84 1.34 -0.84 14.71
CA ASP A 84 0.38 -1.95 14.73
C ASP A 84 0.30 -2.64 13.36
N GLU A 85 0.27 -1.85 12.28
CA GLU A 85 0.26 -2.34 10.90
C GLU A 85 1.55 -3.13 10.59
N PHE A 86 2.71 -2.66 11.05
CA PHE A 86 3.99 -3.34 10.87
C PHE A 86 4.02 -4.67 11.63
N ARG A 87 3.55 -4.68 12.89
CA ARG A 87 3.45 -5.90 13.69
C ARG A 87 2.51 -6.90 13.02
N ALA A 88 1.37 -6.46 12.52
CA ALA A 88 0.43 -7.32 11.81
C ALA A 88 1.08 -7.90 10.54
N ALA A 89 1.73 -7.07 9.71
CA ALA A 89 2.39 -7.51 8.49
C ALA A 89 3.50 -8.55 8.76
N ALA A 90 4.37 -8.28 9.73
CA ALA A 90 5.41 -9.22 10.13
C ALA A 90 4.83 -10.53 10.66
N THR A 91 3.78 -10.46 11.49
CA THR A 91 3.08 -11.65 12.02
C THR A 91 2.51 -12.50 10.88
N MET A 92 1.83 -11.89 9.90
CA MET A 92 1.31 -12.62 8.74
C MET A 92 2.41 -13.31 7.94
N ALA A 93 3.56 -12.65 7.77
CA ALA A 93 4.69 -13.23 7.06
C ALA A 93 5.28 -14.44 7.84
N PHE A 94 5.37 -14.34 9.17
CA PHE A 94 5.85 -15.44 10.00
C PHE A 94 4.86 -16.62 10.04
N ASP A 95 3.55 -16.34 10.10
CA ASP A 95 2.51 -17.36 10.00
C ASP A 95 2.62 -18.15 8.69
N ALA A 96 2.91 -17.49 7.58
CA ALA A 96 3.06 -18.14 6.26
C ALA A 96 4.26 -19.11 6.17
N ILE A 97 5.20 -19.05 7.11
CA ILE A 97 6.37 -19.92 7.19
C ILE A 97 6.40 -20.73 8.50
N ASP A 98 5.24 -20.91 9.14
CA ASP A 98 5.10 -21.64 10.42
C ASP A 98 6.04 -21.14 11.53
N TRP A 99 6.42 -19.86 11.45
CA TRP A 99 7.42 -19.22 12.31
C TRP A 99 8.78 -19.95 12.31
N GLN A 100 9.14 -20.62 11.21
CA GLN A 100 10.35 -21.44 11.13
C GLN A 100 11.20 -21.08 9.90
N ILE A 101 12.52 -20.97 10.11
CA ILE A 101 13.50 -20.81 9.04
C ILE A 101 14.57 -21.89 9.24
N GLY A 102 14.58 -22.92 8.39
CA GLY A 102 15.46 -24.07 8.57
C GLY A 102 15.25 -24.69 9.96
N LYS A 103 16.33 -24.79 10.76
CA LYS A 103 16.30 -25.32 12.13
C LYS A 103 15.86 -24.32 13.21
N TYR A 104 15.56 -23.07 12.83
CA TYR A 104 15.29 -21.99 13.76
C TYR A 104 13.81 -21.68 13.92
N LYS A 105 13.30 -21.65 15.16
CA LYS A 105 12.02 -21.01 15.49
C LYS A 105 12.24 -19.51 15.65
N ILE A 106 11.41 -18.70 15.00
CA ILE A 106 11.47 -17.24 15.10
C ILE A 106 10.83 -16.79 16.43
N GLU A 107 11.57 -15.98 17.19
CA GLU A 107 11.06 -15.21 18.33
C GLU A 107 11.20 -13.71 18.02
N PRO A 108 10.12 -13.01 17.65
CA PRO A 108 10.21 -11.59 17.35
C PRO A 108 10.42 -10.77 18.62
N VAL A 109 11.37 -9.84 18.55
CA VAL A 109 11.63 -8.83 19.57
C VAL A 109 11.20 -7.48 18.99
N TRP A 110 10.11 -6.94 19.50
CA TRP A 110 9.54 -5.67 19.02
C TRP A 110 10.29 -4.50 19.63
N ILE A 111 10.88 -3.66 18.78
CA ILE A 111 11.75 -2.54 19.15
C ILE A 111 11.10 -1.23 18.74
#